data_AF-A0A0A9DCC0-F1
#
_entry.id   AF-A0A0A9DCC0-F1
#
_cell.length_a   1.000
_cell.length_b   1.000
_cell.length_c   1.000
_cell.angle_alpha   90.00
_cell.angle_beta   90.00
_cell.angle_gamma   90.00
#
_symmetry.space_group_name_H-M   'P 1'
#
loop_
_entity.id
_entity.type
_entity.pdbx_description
1 polymer ?
#
loop_
_entity_poly.entity_id
_entity_poly.type
_entity_poly.pdbx_seq_one_letter_code
_entity_poly.pdbx_strand_id
1 'polypeptide(L)' 'MATNVLGFNISTPIMIAPSAMQKMAHPEGELATARAAASAGTIMTLSSWSTTSVEEVNSVGPGIRFFQLYVLSELN' A
#
# COMPACT_ATOMS: atom_id res chain seq x y z
N MET A 1 -17.72 -12.05 2.38
CA MET A 1 -17.65 -10.58 2.28
C MET A 1 -16.73 -10.12 1.13
N ALA A 2 -16.48 -10.94 0.10
CA ALA A 2 -15.60 -10.54 -0.99
C ALA A 2 -16.26 -9.46 -1.88
N THR A 3 -15.46 -8.63 -2.54
CA THR A 3 -15.93 -7.62 -3.48
C THR A 3 -14.90 -7.37 -4.59
N ASN A 4 -15.30 -6.67 -5.64
CA ASN A 4 -14.44 -6.23 -6.73
C ASN A 4 -14.20 -4.71 -6.64
N VAL A 5 -12.93 -4.30 -6.66
CA VAL A 5 -12.52 -2.89 -6.67
C VAL A 5 -11.66 -2.65 -7.90
N LEU A 6 -12.15 -1.83 -8.84
CA LEU A 6 -11.45 -1.47 -10.08
C LEU A 6 -10.98 -2.68 -10.91
N GLY A 7 -11.72 -3.79 -10.88
CA GLY A 7 -11.36 -5.03 -11.59
C GLY A 7 -10.61 -6.05 -10.73
N PHE A 8 -10.14 -5.68 -9.53
CA PHE A 8 -9.44 -6.58 -8.62
C PHE A 8 -10.38 -7.20 -7.59
N ASN A 9 -10.37 -8.53 -7.49
CA ASN A 9 -11.14 -9.24 -6.46
C ASN A 9 -10.37 -9.22 -5.13
N ILE A 10 -11.03 -8.76 -4.06
CA ILE A 10 -10.49 -8.73 -2.70
C ILE A 10 -11.39 -9.51 -1.73
N SER A 11 -10.79 -10.07 -0.68
CA SER A 11 -11.47 -10.99 0.26
C SER A 11 -12.48 -10.28 1.19
N THR A 12 -12.34 -8.97 1.37
CA THR A 12 -13.13 -8.13 2.29
C THR A 12 -13.28 -6.71 1.71
N PRO A 13 -14.36 -5.94 1.99
CA PRO A 13 -14.49 -4.57 1.50
C PRO A 13 -13.67 -3.56 2.35
N ILE A 14 -12.65 -4.02 3.07
CA ILE A 14 -11.82 -3.22 3.97
C ILE A 14 -10.39 -3.20 3.40
N MET A 15 -9.90 -2.00 3.08
CA MET A 15 -8.57 -1.75 2.51
C MET A 15 -7.73 -0.89 3.46
N ILE A 16 -6.41 -0.83 3.24
CA ILE A 16 -5.50 0.00 4.03
C ILE A 16 -5.32 1.36 3.34
N ALA A 17 -5.71 2.42 4.05
CA ALA A 17 -5.54 3.81 3.61
C ALA A 17 -4.05 4.23 3.62
N PRO A 18 -3.65 5.21 2.78
CA PRO A 18 -2.28 5.71 2.79
C PRO A 18 -1.99 6.47 4.09
N SER A 19 -0.86 6.14 4.72
CA SER A 19 -0.33 6.83 5.90
C SER A 19 1.18 7.02 5.71
N ALA A 20 1.68 8.18 6.10
CA ALA A 20 3.08 8.55 5.88
C ALA A 20 4.01 7.90 6.91
N MET A 21 5.27 7.70 6.50
CA MET A 21 6.42 7.41 7.37
C MET A 21 6.22 6.28 8.39
N GLN A 22 5.80 5.08 7.96
CA GLN A 22 5.47 4.00 8.89
C GLN A 22 6.68 3.46 9.67
N LYS A 23 7.92 3.68 9.20
CA LYS A 23 9.13 3.34 9.97
C LYS A 23 9.29 4.15 11.26
N MET A 24 8.54 5.25 11.42
CA MET A 24 8.44 5.94 12.72
C MET A 24 7.68 5.11 13.77
N ALA A 25 6.74 4.26 13.34
CA ALA A 25 5.94 3.42 14.23
C ALA A 25 6.61 2.06 14.50
N HIS A 26 7.27 1.46 13.50
CA HIS A 26 7.93 0.16 13.63
C HIS A 26 9.08 0.02 12.61
N PRO A 27 10.24 -0.60 12.94
CA PRO A 27 11.38 -0.69 12.02
C PRO A 27 11.07 -1.30 10.63
N GLU A 28 10.13 -2.25 10.55
CA GLU A 28 9.72 -2.84 9.27
C GLU A 28 8.81 -1.93 8.41
N GLY A 29 8.15 -0.95 9.03
CA GLY A 29 7.30 0.05 8.38
C GLY A 29 6.36 -0.52 7.31
N GLU A 30 6.41 0.07 6.12
CA GLU A 30 5.53 -0.26 5.01
C GLU A 30 5.69 -1.70 4.51
N LEU A 31 6.84 -2.33 4.72
CA LEU A 31 7.06 -3.73 4.32
C LEU A 31 6.17 -4.69 5.13
N ALA A 32 6.02 -4.44 6.43
CA ALA A 32 5.13 -5.23 7.28
C ALA A 32 3.66 -5.04 6.86
N THR A 33 3.24 -3.80 6.63
CA THR A 33 1.89 -3.47 6.16
C THR A 33 1.58 -4.11 4.81
N ALA A 34 2.53 -4.10 3.87
CA ALA A 34 2.38 -4.70 2.55
C ALA A 34 2.23 -6.22 2.61
N ARG A 35 3.02 -6.91 3.46
CA ARG A 35 2.87 -8.35 3.70
C ARG A 35 1.52 -8.67 4.34
N ALA A 36 1.10 -7.88 5.33
CA ALA A 36 -0.18 -8.07 6.01
C ALA A 36 -1.37 -7.88 5.05
N ALA A 37 -1.36 -6.85 4.20
CA ALA A 37 -2.40 -6.62 3.21
C ALA A 37 -2.52 -7.78 2.21
N ALA A 38 -1.38 -8.26 1.70
CA ALA A 38 -1.34 -9.40 0.79
C ALA A 38 -1.87 -10.68 1.46
N SER A 39 -1.44 -10.97 2.70
CA SER A 39 -1.93 -12.12 3.48
C SER A 39 -3.42 -12.02 3.79
N ALA A 40 -3.96 -10.81 3.98
CA ALA A 40 -5.38 -10.58 4.22
C ALA A 40 -6.22 -10.58 2.92
N GLY A 41 -5.57 -10.69 1.75
CA GLY A 41 -6.25 -10.65 0.45
C GLY A 41 -6.93 -9.30 0.17
N THR A 42 -6.32 -8.20 0.62
CA THR A 42 -6.86 -6.85 0.41
C THR A 42 -5.82 -5.88 -0.15
N ILE A 43 -6.28 -4.69 -0.53
CA ILE A 43 -5.45 -3.64 -1.14
C ILE A 43 -4.79 -2.78 -0.06
N MET A 44 -3.51 -2.50 -0.26
CA MET A 44 -2.79 -1.44 0.44
C MET A 44 -2.63 -0.22 -0.47
N THR A 45 -2.89 0.98 0.04
CA THR A 45 -2.50 2.22 -0.63
C THR A 45 -1.22 2.75 -0.01
N LEU A 46 -0.14 2.85 -0.78
CA LEU A 46 1.13 3.40 -0.34
C LEU A 46 1.13 4.93 -0.47
N SER A 47 1.66 5.65 0.51
CA SER A 47 1.77 7.12 0.44
C SER A 47 3.01 7.54 -0.37
N SER A 48 2.94 8.68 -1.06
CA SER A 48 4.14 9.33 -1.62
C SER A 48 5.12 9.82 -0.54
N TRP A 49 4.70 9.88 0.72
CA TRP A 49 5.51 10.21 1.90
C TRP A 49 5.89 8.98 2.72
N SER A 50 5.98 7.81 2.08
CA SER A 50 6.40 6.56 2.72
C SER A 50 7.90 6.55 3.01
N THR A 51 8.32 5.82 4.04
CA THR A 51 9.73 5.60 4.39
C THR A 51 10.39 4.42 3.64
N THR A 52 9.69 3.91 2.63
CA THR A 52 10.06 2.73 1.85
C THR A 52 9.56 2.95 0.42
N SER A 53 10.41 2.65 -0.59
CA SER A 53 10.08 2.91 -1.99
C SER A 53 8.99 1.97 -2.53
N VAL A 54 8.41 2.30 -3.70
CA VAL A 54 7.44 1.43 -4.38
C VAL A 54 8.07 0.07 -4.73
N GLU A 55 9.32 0.07 -5.18
CA GLU A 55 10.08 -1.13 -5.55
C GLU A 55 10.34 -2.01 -4.33
N GLU A 56 10.79 -1.42 -3.22
CA GLU A 56 10.99 -2.13 -1.96
C GLU A 56 9.69 -2.74 -1.44
N VAL A 57 8.58 -1.98 -1.47
CA VAL A 57 7.25 -2.49 -1.09
C VAL A 57 6.79 -3.61 -2.02
N ASN A 58 7.06 -3.53 -3.32
CA ASN A 58 6.69 -4.59 -4.27
C ASN A 58 7.56 -5.85 -4.12
N SER A 59 8.80 -5.71 -3.63
CA SER A 59 9.73 -6.83 -3.44
C SER A 59 9.27 -7.86 -2.40
N VAL A 60 8.34 -7.50 -1.49
CA VAL A 60 7.81 -8.41 -0.46
C VAL A 60 6.87 -9.49 -1.02
N GLY A 61 6.49 -9.38 -2.30
CA GLY A 61 5.72 -10.38 -3.03
C GLY A 61 4.43 -9.86 -3.66
N PRO A 62 3.70 -10.76 -4.36
CA PRO A 62 2.46 -10.42 -5.05
C PRO A 62 1.42 -9.81 -4.11
N GLY A 63 0.69 -8.81 -4.59
CA GLY A 63 -0.37 -8.14 -3.87
C GLY A 63 -0.87 -6.92 -4.64
N ILE A 64 -2.16 -6.63 -4.55
CA ILE A 64 -2.73 -5.45 -5.22
C ILE A 64 -2.45 -4.23 -4.37
N ARG A 65 -1.84 -3.20 -4.98
CA ARG A 65 -1.41 -1.98 -4.30
C ARG A 65 -1.81 -0.76 -5.11
N PHE A 66 -2.26 0.27 -4.43
CA PHE A 66 -2.47 1.60 -5.01
C PHE A 66 -1.39 2.55 -4.53
N PHE A 67 -1.21 3.65 -5.23
CA PHE A 67 -0.27 4.70 -4.87
C PHE A 67 -1.01 6.02 -4.71
N GLN A 68 -0.91 6.60 -3.51
CA GLN A 68 -1.39 7.94 -3.23
C GLN A 68 -0.28 8.92 -3.60
N LEU A 69 -0.61 9.88 -4.46
CA LEU A 69 0.30 10.95 -4.89
C LEU A 69 -0.32 12.33 -4.66
N TYR A 70 0.53 13.35 -4.83
CA TYR A 70 0.13 14.75 -4.94
C TYR A 70 0.53 15.26 -6.32
N VAL A 71 -0.26 16.17 -6.88
CA VAL A 71 0.16 16.97 -8.03
C VAL A 71 1.10 18.04 -7.48
N LEU A 72 2.41 17.83 -7.63
CA LEU A 72 3.43 18.76 -7.14
C LEU A 72 3.49 20.00 -8.06
N SER A 73 3.95 21.12 -7.51
CA SER A 73 4.05 22.39 -8.25
C SER A 73 5.05 22.33 -9.40
N GLU A 74 6.04 21.45 -9.30
CA GLU A 74 7.03 21.19 -10.34
C GLU A 74 6.73 19.83 -10.98
N LEU A 75 6.36 19.87 -12.26
CA LEU A 75 6.05 18.70 -13.09
C LEU A 75 7.09 18.49 -14.21
N ASN A 76 8.12 19.35 -14.27
CA ASN A 76 9.06 19.46 -15.38
C ASN A 76 10.50 19.40 -14.89
#